data_AF-A0AAU9VU93-F1
#
_entry.id   AF-A0AAU9VU93-F1
#
_cell.length_a   1.000
_cell.length_b   1.000
_cell.length_c   1.000
_cell.angle_alpha   90.00
_cell.angle_beta   90.00
_cell.angle_gamma   90.00
#
_symmetry.space_group_name_H-M   'P 1'
#
loop_
_entity.id
_entity.type
_entity.pdbx_description
1 polymer ?
#
loop_
_entity_poly.entity_id
_entity_poly.type
_entity_poly.pdbx_seq_one_letter_code
_entity_poly.pdbx_strand_id
1 'polypeptide(L)'
;MSKLTDHDDYTINEAIFQRIDLFWGPYSVDRFASNGTVVVNNCAFRRWKQFANDKLNGKAFLASPFHVALYLQHLIEKTHSPGAVDSAFYDLKWAHDLAGIPSPTYDPIVEAVRTASKRVLGTSVLRRKEPISATSIHDVINKSDLDNPVELRNVTMYVLSFAGFFRFDDVPRIRRSDISFKKGLMVIKVLKSKNDQLRKGDEVVISQLSGFAFPVELLKRYLAMFKVPPDSKDVIFKPISKGKGSCKLVAPDKPISYSTFRRPFRKDLQSLGV
;
A
#
# COMPACT_ATOMS: atom_id res chain seq x y z
N MET A 1 -2.66 3.46 -34.07
CA MET A 1 -2.68 1.99 -34.25
C MET A 1 -1.41 1.42 -33.61
N SER A 2 -1.44 1.15 -32.31
CA SER A 2 -0.27 0.67 -31.57
C SER A 2 -0.19 -0.85 -31.63
N LYS A 3 0.85 -1.36 -32.30
CA LYS A 3 1.33 -2.73 -32.09
C LYS A 3 2.10 -2.75 -30.78
N LEU A 4 1.48 -3.30 -29.75
CA LEU A 4 2.14 -3.81 -28.55
C LEU A 4 1.45 -5.15 -28.27
N THR A 5 1.92 -6.16 -28.98
CA THR A 5 1.54 -7.56 -28.73
C THR A 5 2.33 -8.00 -27.52
N ASP A 6 1.65 -8.13 -26.39
CA ASP A 6 2.17 -8.72 -25.17
C ASP A 6 2.29 -10.24 -25.39
N HIS A 7 3.47 -10.81 -25.11
CA HIS A 7 3.82 -12.18 -25.49
C HIS A 7 3.80 -13.18 -24.32
N ASP A 8 3.21 -12.81 -23.18
CA ASP A 8 3.21 -13.63 -21.95
C ASP A 8 1.85 -14.23 -21.56
N ASP A 9 0.91 -14.35 -22.50
CA ASP A 9 -0.33 -15.13 -22.35
C ASP A 9 -0.10 -16.62 -22.64
N TYR A 10 0.59 -17.32 -21.73
CA TYR A 10 0.57 -18.79 -21.67
C TYR A 10 -0.33 -19.27 -20.53
N THR A 11 -1.63 -19.10 -20.81
CA THR A 11 -2.76 -20.01 -20.57
C THR A 11 -2.83 -20.72 -19.21
N ILE A 12 -3.76 -20.24 -18.39
CA ILE A 12 -4.74 -21.15 -17.76
C ILE A 12 -5.57 -21.71 -18.92
N ASN A 13 -5.93 -22.99 -18.90
CA ASN A 13 -6.76 -23.60 -19.94
C ASN A 13 -8.00 -22.71 -20.17
N GLU A 14 -8.13 -22.18 -21.39
CA GLU A 14 -9.21 -21.28 -21.78
C GLU A 14 -10.58 -21.88 -21.50
N ALA A 15 -10.69 -23.22 -21.56
CA ALA A 15 -11.90 -23.96 -21.21
C ALA A 15 -12.29 -23.86 -19.72
N ILE A 16 -11.35 -23.59 -18.80
CA ILE A 16 -11.65 -23.39 -17.37
C ILE A 16 -12.23 -22.00 -17.13
N PHE A 17 -11.65 -20.96 -17.73
CA PHE A 17 -12.22 -19.61 -17.69
C PHE A 17 -13.57 -19.57 -18.40
N GLN A 18 -13.68 -20.17 -19.58
CA GLN A 18 -14.95 -20.29 -20.28
C GLN A 18 -15.98 -21.10 -19.47
N ARG A 19 -15.59 -22.15 -18.73
CA ARG A 19 -16.50 -22.87 -17.82
C ARG A 19 -17.01 -22.01 -16.67
N ILE A 20 -16.14 -21.19 -16.09
CA ILE A 20 -16.47 -20.27 -14.99
C ILE A 20 -17.38 -19.15 -15.52
N ASP A 21 -17.10 -18.61 -16.70
CA ASP A 21 -17.92 -17.60 -17.39
C ASP A 21 -19.27 -18.17 -17.86
N LEU A 22 -19.32 -19.44 -18.29
CA LEU A 22 -20.56 -20.14 -18.66
C LEU A 22 -21.48 -20.38 -17.46
N PHE A 23 -20.91 -20.63 -16.27
CA PHE A 23 -21.70 -20.85 -15.06
C PHE A 23 -22.16 -19.54 -14.40
N TRP A 24 -21.38 -18.46 -14.50
CA TRP A 24 -21.58 -17.24 -13.70
C TRP A 24 -21.75 -15.95 -14.51
N GLY A 25 -21.69 -16.00 -15.85
CA GLY A 25 -21.80 -14.87 -16.77
C GLY A 25 -20.52 -14.04 -16.92
N PRO A 26 -20.35 -13.25 -18.00
CA PRO A 26 -19.09 -12.60 -18.38
C PRO A 26 -18.61 -11.46 -17.45
N TYR A 27 -19.20 -11.25 -16.27
CA TYR A 27 -18.80 -10.20 -15.31
C TYR A 27 -19.21 -10.55 -13.88
N SER A 28 -18.62 -11.57 -13.25
CA SER A 28 -19.03 -11.96 -11.88
C SER A 28 -17.94 -12.45 -10.93
N VAL A 29 -16.65 -12.36 -11.26
CA VAL A 29 -15.62 -12.66 -10.26
C VAL A 29 -15.33 -11.37 -9.48
N ASP A 30 -15.77 -11.36 -8.22
CA ASP A 30 -15.52 -10.34 -7.17
C ASP A 30 -16.44 -9.11 -7.06
N ARG A 31 -17.63 -9.32 -6.49
CA ARG A 31 -18.31 -8.28 -5.69
C ARG A 31 -17.94 -8.28 -4.20
N PHE A 32 -17.23 -9.28 -3.69
CA PHE A 32 -17.00 -9.45 -2.24
C PHE A 32 -15.53 -9.28 -1.80
N ALA A 33 -14.53 -9.54 -2.64
CA ALA A 33 -13.14 -9.22 -2.31
C ALA A 33 -12.79 -7.77 -2.73
N SER A 34 -11.95 -7.11 -1.95
CA SER A 34 -11.44 -5.78 -2.35
C SER A 34 -10.44 -5.92 -3.51
N ASN A 35 -10.46 -5.01 -4.49
CA ASN A 35 -9.56 -5.06 -5.67
C ASN A 35 -8.08 -5.29 -5.33
N GLY A 36 -7.60 -4.78 -4.18
CA GLY A 36 -6.22 -4.99 -3.74
C GLY A 36 -5.93 -6.44 -3.33
N THR A 37 -6.89 -7.12 -2.71
CA THR A 37 -6.79 -8.52 -2.32
C THR A 37 -6.71 -9.42 -3.56
N VAL A 38 -7.54 -9.17 -4.57
CA VAL A 38 -7.54 -9.93 -5.84
C VAL A 38 -6.19 -9.87 -6.54
N VAL A 39 -5.59 -8.67 -6.62
CA VAL A 39 -4.26 -8.48 -7.23
C VAL A 39 -3.17 -9.25 -6.47
N VAL A 40 -3.21 -9.23 -5.13
CA VAL A 40 -2.24 -9.95 -4.29
C VAL A 40 -2.39 -11.46 -4.48
N ASN A 41 -3.62 -11.97 -4.45
CA ASN A 41 -3.92 -13.39 -4.62
C ASN A 41 -3.46 -13.90 -6.00
N ASN A 42 -3.71 -13.12 -7.06
CA ASN A 42 -3.23 -13.45 -8.42
C ASN A 42 -1.69 -13.48 -8.51
N CYS A 43 -1.00 -12.52 -7.90
CA CYS A 43 0.46 -12.50 -7.86
C CYS A 43 1.05 -13.71 -7.13
N ALA A 44 0.39 -14.20 -6.09
CA ALA A 44 0.81 -15.37 -5.35
C ALA A 44 0.51 -16.67 -6.08
N PHE A 45 -0.67 -16.79 -6.69
CA PHE A 45 -1.02 -17.95 -7.52
C PHE A 45 -0.04 -18.12 -8.69
N ARG A 46 0.41 -17.01 -9.30
CA ARG A 46 1.47 -17.04 -10.32
C ARG A 46 2.79 -17.60 -9.79
N ARG A 47 3.18 -17.25 -8.55
CA ARG A 47 4.39 -17.80 -7.90
C ARG A 47 4.26 -19.29 -7.61
N TRP A 48 3.07 -19.76 -7.24
CA TRP A 48 2.79 -21.19 -7.12
C TRP A 48 2.89 -21.90 -8.49
N LYS A 49 2.24 -21.37 -9.54
CA LYS A 49 2.28 -21.93 -10.90
C LYS A 49 3.72 -22.07 -11.39
N GLN A 50 4.55 -21.04 -11.17
CA GLN A 50 5.96 -21.08 -11.50
C GLN A 50 6.71 -22.19 -10.74
N PHE A 51 6.52 -22.29 -9.44
CA PHE A 51 7.13 -23.38 -8.65
C PHE A 51 6.69 -24.77 -9.13
N ALA A 52 5.41 -24.95 -9.44
CA ALA A 52 4.87 -26.22 -9.93
C ALA A 52 5.42 -26.58 -11.32
N ASN A 53 5.63 -25.60 -12.19
CA ASN A 53 6.28 -25.82 -13.48
C ASN A 53 7.76 -26.22 -13.28
N ASP A 54 8.49 -25.48 -12.45
CA ASP A 54 9.94 -25.65 -12.27
C ASP A 54 10.30 -26.92 -11.50
N LYS A 55 9.45 -27.34 -10.55
CA LYS A 55 9.78 -28.39 -9.56
C LYS A 55 8.84 -29.58 -9.57
N LEU A 56 7.65 -29.47 -10.17
CA LEU A 56 6.60 -30.49 -10.12
C LEU A 56 6.10 -30.93 -11.51
N ASN A 57 6.92 -30.73 -12.55
CA ASN A 57 6.63 -31.12 -13.95
C ASN A 57 5.27 -30.60 -14.47
N GLY A 58 4.90 -29.37 -14.11
CA GLY A 58 3.70 -28.70 -14.65
C GLY A 58 2.37 -29.10 -14.00
N LYS A 59 2.37 -29.88 -12.91
CA LYS A 59 1.14 -30.24 -12.16
C LYS A 59 0.68 -29.09 -11.25
N ALA A 60 0.21 -27.99 -11.83
CA ALA A 60 -0.11 -26.77 -11.08
C ALA A 60 -1.52 -26.71 -10.47
N PHE A 61 -2.53 -27.37 -11.07
CA PHE A 61 -3.95 -27.13 -10.72
C PHE A 61 -4.64 -28.26 -9.93
N LEU A 62 -3.96 -29.38 -9.70
CA LEU A 62 -4.36 -30.41 -8.74
C LEU A 62 -3.23 -30.52 -7.71
N ALA A 63 -3.08 -29.45 -6.95
CA ALA A 63 -2.03 -29.35 -5.95
C ALA A 63 -2.33 -30.38 -4.86
N SER A 64 -1.60 -31.50 -4.85
CA SER A 64 -1.68 -32.43 -3.72
C SER A 64 -1.26 -31.68 -2.45
N PRO A 65 -1.85 -32.01 -1.29
CA PRO A 65 -1.41 -31.45 -0.02
C PRO A 65 0.11 -31.53 0.19
N PHE A 66 0.72 -32.63 -0.27
CA PHE A 66 2.17 -32.83 -0.23
C PHE A 66 2.94 -31.80 -1.07
N HIS A 67 2.49 -31.51 -2.30
CA HIS A 67 3.12 -30.49 -3.15
C HIS A 67 2.98 -29.08 -2.57
N VAL A 68 1.84 -28.77 -1.95
CA VAL A 68 1.63 -27.50 -1.25
C VAL A 68 2.55 -27.40 -0.04
N ALA A 69 2.66 -28.45 0.77
CA ALA A 69 3.58 -28.50 1.90
C ALA A 69 5.04 -28.28 1.47
N LEU A 70 5.49 -28.92 0.38
CA LEU A 70 6.81 -28.70 -0.20
C LEU A 70 7.02 -27.26 -0.67
N TYR A 71 6.00 -26.64 -1.27
CA TYR A 71 6.08 -25.24 -1.67
C TYR A 71 6.18 -24.30 -0.47
N LEU A 72 5.39 -24.53 0.58
CA LEU A 72 5.48 -23.74 1.81
C LEU A 72 6.86 -23.92 2.47
N GLN A 73 7.41 -25.13 2.47
CA GLN A 73 8.79 -25.40 2.92
C GLN A 73 9.82 -24.62 2.09
N HIS A 74 9.70 -24.65 0.76
CA HIS A 74 10.55 -23.86 -0.12
C HIS A 74 10.45 -22.35 0.18
N LEU A 75 9.26 -21.84 0.49
CA LEU A 75 9.07 -20.44 0.85
C LEU A 75 9.69 -20.08 2.20
N ILE A 76 9.65 -20.99 3.18
CA ILE A 76 10.33 -20.83 4.48
C ILE A 76 11.83 -20.59 4.24
N GLU A 77 12.46 -21.44 3.42
CA GLU A 77 13.89 -21.39 3.11
C GLU A 77 14.26 -20.17 2.26
N LYS A 78 13.44 -19.81 1.28
CA LYS A 78 13.75 -18.73 0.33
C LYS A 78 13.50 -17.33 0.88
N THR A 79 12.42 -17.14 1.65
CA THR A 79 11.95 -15.80 2.03
C THR A 79 12.25 -15.43 3.47
N HIS A 80 12.49 -16.43 4.33
CA HIS A 80 12.62 -16.26 5.77
C HIS A 80 11.51 -15.40 6.40
N SER A 81 10.29 -15.42 5.82
CA SER A 81 9.15 -14.61 6.27
C SER A 81 7.92 -15.47 6.53
N PRO A 82 7.41 -15.51 7.79
CA PRO A 82 6.13 -16.17 8.07
C PRO A 82 4.98 -15.60 7.25
N GLY A 83 5.01 -14.29 6.97
CA GLY A 83 3.99 -13.61 6.18
C GLY A 83 3.94 -14.04 4.72
N ALA A 84 5.09 -14.41 4.13
CA ALA A 84 5.12 -14.94 2.76
C ALA A 84 4.48 -16.34 2.68
N VAL A 85 4.69 -17.16 3.71
CA VAL A 85 4.07 -18.49 3.86
C VAL A 85 2.57 -18.38 4.11
N ASP A 86 2.15 -17.50 5.03
CA ASP A 86 0.73 -17.24 5.33
C ASP A 86 -0.01 -16.73 4.08
N SER A 87 0.57 -15.79 3.33
CA SER A 87 0.00 -15.31 2.06
C SER A 87 -0.21 -16.49 1.11
N ALA A 88 0.85 -17.23 0.78
CA ALA A 88 0.77 -18.35 -0.15
C ALA A 88 -0.28 -19.40 0.26
N PHE A 89 -0.40 -19.69 1.56
CA PHE A 89 -1.44 -20.57 2.10
C PHE A 89 -2.85 -20.03 1.82
N TYR A 90 -3.15 -18.79 2.22
CA TYR A 90 -4.48 -18.21 2.03
C TYR A 90 -4.81 -17.95 0.56
N ASP A 91 -3.81 -17.66 -0.27
CA ASP A 91 -3.96 -17.46 -1.70
C ASP A 91 -4.35 -18.78 -2.40
N LEU A 92 -3.69 -19.89 -2.03
CA LEU A 92 -4.06 -21.23 -2.50
C LEU A 92 -5.44 -21.66 -1.99
N LYS A 93 -5.76 -21.35 -0.74
CA LYS A 93 -7.10 -21.58 -0.19
C LYS A 93 -8.16 -20.87 -1.01
N TRP A 94 -8.00 -19.56 -1.19
CA TRP A 94 -8.92 -18.73 -1.95
C TRP A 94 -9.09 -19.22 -3.40
N ALA A 95 -8.00 -19.61 -4.08
CA ALA A 95 -8.08 -20.11 -5.45
C ALA A 95 -8.89 -21.41 -5.57
N HIS A 96 -8.76 -22.33 -4.59
CA HIS A 96 -9.53 -23.57 -4.57
C HIS A 96 -10.99 -23.33 -4.18
N ASP A 97 -11.23 -22.46 -3.18
CA ASP A 97 -12.58 -22.06 -2.77
C ASP A 97 -13.33 -21.40 -3.95
N LEU A 98 -12.65 -20.55 -4.74
CA LEU A 98 -13.20 -19.92 -5.94
C LEU A 98 -13.50 -20.94 -7.06
N ALA A 99 -12.67 -21.97 -7.20
CA ALA A 99 -12.89 -23.05 -8.15
C ALA A 99 -13.98 -24.05 -7.69
N GLY A 100 -14.49 -23.93 -6.46
CA GLY A 100 -15.45 -24.86 -5.87
C GLY A 100 -14.86 -26.26 -5.59
N ILE A 101 -13.53 -26.36 -5.43
CA ILE A 101 -12.81 -27.62 -5.23
C ILE A 101 -12.26 -27.65 -3.80
N PRO A 102 -12.21 -28.81 -3.10
CA PRO A 102 -11.61 -28.90 -1.78
C PRO A 102 -10.18 -28.36 -1.77
N SER A 103 -9.90 -27.42 -0.86
CA SER A 103 -8.57 -26.83 -0.74
C SER A 103 -7.57 -27.82 -0.13
N PRO A 104 -6.36 -27.98 -0.69
CA PRO A 104 -5.30 -28.77 -0.07
C PRO A 104 -4.83 -28.20 1.27
N THR A 105 -5.21 -26.95 1.57
CA THR A 105 -4.89 -26.28 2.83
C THR A 105 -5.63 -26.84 4.04
N TYR A 106 -6.70 -27.61 3.84
CA TYR A 106 -7.40 -28.32 4.91
C TYR A 106 -6.65 -29.55 5.41
N ASP A 107 -5.64 -30.02 4.68
CA ASP A 107 -4.85 -31.17 5.09
C ASP A 107 -3.91 -30.83 6.26
N PRO A 108 -3.85 -31.68 7.31
CA PRO A 108 -3.00 -31.45 8.48
C PRO A 108 -1.53 -31.23 8.15
N ILE A 109 -0.99 -31.83 7.08
CA ILE A 109 0.43 -31.66 6.70
C ILE A 109 0.73 -30.21 6.31
N VAL A 110 -0.20 -29.54 5.62
CA VAL A 110 -0.02 -28.17 5.15
C VAL A 110 -0.09 -27.20 6.33
N GLU A 111 -1.06 -27.40 7.23
CA GLU A 111 -1.15 -26.60 8.47
C GLU A 111 0.03 -26.85 9.43
N ALA A 112 0.56 -28.07 9.48
CA ALA A 112 1.75 -28.38 10.27
C ALA A 112 2.98 -27.61 9.77
N VAL A 113 3.23 -27.59 8.45
CA VAL A 113 4.33 -26.82 7.84
C VAL A 113 4.14 -25.32 8.05
N ARG A 114 2.91 -24.81 7.88
CA ARG A 114 2.59 -23.41 8.16
C ARG A 114 2.84 -23.05 9.61
N THR A 115 2.44 -23.90 10.56
CA THR A 115 2.67 -23.69 12.00
C THR A 115 4.16 -23.79 12.34
N ALA A 116 4.90 -24.69 11.71
CA ALA A 116 6.35 -24.78 11.83
C ALA A 116 7.03 -23.49 11.32
N SER A 117 6.56 -22.91 10.22
CA SER A 117 7.08 -21.62 9.70
C SER A 117 7.03 -20.52 10.76
N LYS A 118 5.93 -20.42 11.50
CA LYS A 118 5.75 -19.40 12.54
C LYS A 118 6.67 -19.63 13.73
N ARG A 119 6.93 -20.90 14.10
CA ARG A 119 7.86 -21.23 15.19
C ARG A 119 9.32 -20.96 14.81
N VAL A 120 9.73 -21.41 13.62
CA VAL A 120 11.10 -21.32 13.12
C VAL A 120 11.45 -19.88 12.73
N LEU A 121 10.54 -19.16 12.06
CA LEU A 121 10.82 -17.82 11.53
C LEU A 121 10.22 -16.70 12.39
N GLY A 122 9.16 -16.94 13.16
CA GLY A 122 8.52 -15.92 13.99
C GLY A 122 9.34 -15.54 15.24
N THR A 123 10.29 -16.37 15.63
CA THR A 123 11.30 -16.09 16.67
C THR A 123 12.57 -15.43 16.12
N SER A 124 12.75 -15.42 14.79
CA SER A 124 13.83 -14.64 14.17
C SER A 124 13.60 -13.18 14.50
N VAL A 125 14.64 -12.50 14.99
CA VAL A 125 14.61 -11.07 15.31
C VAL A 125 14.06 -10.35 14.09
N LEU A 126 12.76 -10.03 14.12
CA LEU A 126 12.14 -9.16 13.15
C LEU A 126 13.07 -7.95 13.13
N ARG A 127 13.71 -7.66 11.99
CA ARG A 127 14.40 -6.39 11.78
C ARG A 127 13.33 -5.31 11.87
N ARG A 128 12.93 -4.98 13.10
CA ARG A 128 12.00 -3.93 13.43
C ARG A 128 12.72 -2.69 12.96
N LYS A 129 12.12 -2.02 11.98
CA LYS A 129 12.62 -0.70 11.60
C LYS A 129 12.50 0.17 12.83
N GLU A 130 13.58 0.85 13.17
CA GLU A 130 13.54 1.81 14.26
C GLU A 130 12.48 2.88 13.95
N PRO A 131 11.66 3.26 14.94
CA PRO A 131 10.73 4.37 14.77
C PRO A 131 11.49 5.63 14.37
N ILE A 132 10.92 6.42 13.47
CA ILE A 132 11.46 7.74 13.15
C ILE A 132 11.38 8.63 14.40
N SER A 133 12.48 9.29 14.75
CA SER A 133 12.50 10.19 15.90
C SER A 133 11.96 11.58 15.51
N ALA A 134 11.47 12.32 16.51
CA ALA A 134 11.10 13.72 16.32
C ALA A 134 12.30 14.56 15.86
N THR A 135 13.51 14.24 16.34
CA THR A 135 14.75 14.93 15.94
C THR A 135 15.03 14.77 14.45
N SER A 136 14.88 13.57 13.88
CA SER A 136 15.05 13.37 12.43
C SER A 136 14.07 14.20 11.61
N ILE A 137 12.81 14.34 12.05
CA ILE A 137 11.82 15.20 11.38
C ILE A 137 12.25 16.67 11.45
N HIS A 138 12.71 17.14 12.61
CA HIS A 138 13.23 18.50 12.75
C HIS A 138 14.44 18.77 11.86
N ASP A 139 15.36 17.82 11.76
CA ASP A 139 16.54 17.97 10.90
C ASP A 139 16.17 18.00 9.41
N VAL A 140 15.17 17.19 8.99
CA VAL A 140 14.62 17.27 7.63
C VAL A 140 14.06 18.67 7.36
N ILE A 141 13.28 19.24 8.30
CA ILE A 141 12.71 20.59 8.15
C ILE A 141 13.84 21.63 8.01
N ASN A 142 14.86 21.57 8.86
CA ASN A 142 15.96 22.53 8.90
C ASN A 142 16.85 22.49 7.64
N LYS A 143 17.00 21.32 7.02
CA LYS A 143 17.77 21.15 5.78
C LYS A 143 16.98 21.49 4.50
N SER A 144 15.65 21.57 4.58
CA SER A 144 14.79 21.76 3.41
C SER A 144 14.62 23.23 3.06
N ASP A 145 14.58 23.54 1.77
CA ASP A 145 14.20 24.86 1.27
C ASP A 145 12.67 24.98 1.26
N LEU A 146 12.11 25.66 2.26
CA LEU A 146 10.66 25.84 2.40
C LEU A 146 10.07 26.86 1.41
N ASP A 147 10.89 27.56 0.63
CA ASP A 147 10.44 28.40 -0.49
C ASP A 147 10.35 27.60 -1.79
N ASN A 148 11.03 26.46 -1.88
CA ASN A 148 10.84 25.49 -2.95
C ASN A 148 9.49 24.75 -2.79
N PRO A 149 8.56 24.87 -3.75
CA PRO A 149 7.21 24.30 -3.60
C PRO A 149 7.16 22.78 -3.48
N VAL A 150 8.15 22.08 -4.05
CA VAL A 150 8.23 20.61 -3.99
C VAL A 150 8.71 20.16 -2.62
N GLU A 151 9.71 20.82 -2.07
CA GLU A 151 10.26 20.53 -0.75
C GLU A 151 9.25 20.90 0.34
N LEU A 152 8.64 22.08 0.26
CA LEU A 152 7.56 22.48 1.18
C LEU A 152 6.43 21.44 1.19
N ARG A 153 5.99 20.94 0.03
CA ARG A 153 4.97 19.89 -0.05
C ARG A 153 5.41 18.63 0.68
N ASN A 154 6.61 18.15 0.37
CA ASN A 154 7.12 16.89 0.91
C ASN A 154 7.29 16.96 2.43
N VAL A 155 7.94 18.01 2.94
CA VAL A 155 8.11 18.26 4.37
C VAL A 155 6.77 18.37 5.08
N THR A 156 5.81 19.12 4.53
CA THR A 156 4.46 19.23 5.09
C THR A 156 3.80 17.86 5.20
N MET A 157 3.92 17.01 4.18
CA MET A 157 3.39 15.64 4.23
C MET A 157 4.07 14.79 5.31
N TYR A 158 5.39 14.87 5.46
CA TYR A 158 6.13 14.10 6.48
C TYR A 158 5.70 14.51 7.88
N VAL A 159 5.67 15.81 8.14
CA VAL A 159 5.32 16.39 9.44
C VAL A 159 3.86 16.09 9.80
N LEU A 160 2.93 16.20 8.85
CA LEU A 160 1.55 15.80 9.08
C LEU A 160 1.44 14.30 9.37
N SER A 161 2.13 13.46 8.60
CA SER A 161 2.13 12.00 8.82
C SER A 161 2.62 11.65 10.21
N PHE A 162 3.68 12.32 10.67
CA PHE A 162 4.26 12.12 11.98
C PHE A 162 3.35 12.63 13.11
N ALA A 163 2.87 13.88 13.02
CA ALA A 163 2.09 14.51 14.07
C ALA A 163 0.65 13.97 14.19
N GLY A 164 0.04 13.60 13.06
CA GLY A 164 -1.31 13.04 13.02
C GLY A 164 -1.36 11.52 13.02
N PHE A 165 -0.20 10.84 13.14
CA PHE A 165 -0.07 9.38 13.00
C PHE A 165 -0.77 8.80 11.76
N PHE A 166 -0.82 9.59 10.68
CA PHE A 166 -1.47 9.18 9.45
C PHE A 166 -0.68 8.10 8.74
N ARG A 167 -1.39 7.15 8.13
CA ARG A 167 -0.76 6.29 7.13
C ARG A 167 -0.55 7.08 5.85
N PHE A 168 0.36 6.60 5.01
CA PHE A 168 0.56 7.19 3.70
C PHE A 168 -0.76 7.31 2.92
N ASP A 169 -1.64 6.30 2.94
CA ASP A 169 -2.87 6.36 2.15
C ASP A 169 -3.88 7.41 2.64
N ASP A 170 -3.74 7.89 3.88
CA ASP A 170 -4.63 8.88 4.47
C ASP A 170 -4.22 10.31 4.01
N VAL A 171 -2.93 10.64 4.03
CA VAL A 171 -2.42 12.01 3.81
C VAL A 171 -2.74 12.60 2.42
N PRO A 172 -2.42 11.93 1.28
CA PRO A 172 -2.74 12.41 -0.05
C PRO A 172 -4.25 12.57 -0.32
N ARG A 173 -5.11 11.92 0.47
CA ARG A 173 -6.57 11.96 0.30
C ARG A 173 -7.22 13.08 1.08
N ILE A 174 -6.47 13.78 1.94
CA ILE A 174 -6.97 14.94 2.67
C ILE A 174 -7.42 16.00 1.67
N ARG A 175 -8.70 16.40 1.78
CA ARG A 175 -9.26 17.50 1.00
C ARG A 175 -9.19 18.78 1.77
N ARG A 176 -9.23 19.91 1.06
CA ARG A 176 -9.22 21.22 1.73
C ARG A 176 -10.46 21.42 2.61
N SER A 177 -11.63 20.94 2.18
CA SER A 177 -12.89 20.94 2.94
C SER A 177 -12.84 20.14 4.25
N ASP A 178 -11.92 19.19 4.36
CA ASP A 178 -11.81 18.30 5.53
C ASP A 178 -10.92 18.90 6.63
N ILE A 179 -10.32 20.07 6.38
CA ILE A 179 -9.40 20.75 7.29
C ILE A 179 -10.10 21.94 7.94
N SER A 180 -10.20 21.91 9.27
CA SER A 180 -10.74 23.00 10.09
C SER A 180 -9.65 23.57 11.00
N PHE A 181 -9.28 24.83 10.78
CA PHE A 181 -8.40 25.56 11.68
C PHE A 181 -9.24 26.22 12.78
N LYS A 182 -8.94 25.90 14.05
CA LYS A 182 -9.56 26.51 15.22
C LYS A 182 -8.47 27.23 16.04
N LYS A 183 -8.88 27.98 17.06
CA LYS A 183 -7.92 28.64 17.96
C LYS A 183 -7.09 27.58 18.69
N GLY A 184 -5.78 27.55 18.43
CA GLY A 184 -4.83 26.66 19.12
C GLY A 184 -4.81 25.21 18.62
N LEU A 185 -5.59 24.84 17.60
CA LEU A 185 -5.58 23.48 17.05
C LEU A 185 -6.10 23.43 15.61
N MET A 186 -5.78 22.33 14.93
CA MET A 186 -6.28 21.97 13.61
C MET A 186 -6.97 20.61 13.70
N VAL A 187 -8.14 20.47 13.08
CA VAL A 187 -8.85 19.20 12.95
C VAL A 187 -8.84 18.78 11.48
N ILE A 188 -8.46 17.53 11.22
CA ILE A 188 -8.50 16.92 9.89
C ILE A 188 -9.46 15.73 9.95
N LYS A 189 -10.49 15.75 9.10
CA LYS A 189 -11.41 14.62 8.94
C LYS A 189 -10.81 13.58 8.01
N VAL A 190 -10.68 12.34 8.48
CA VAL A 190 -10.24 11.19 7.70
C VAL A 190 -11.48 10.38 7.33
N LEU A 191 -11.96 10.53 6.11
CA LEU A 191 -13.19 9.86 5.65
C LEU A 191 -13.04 8.35 5.49
N LYS A 192 -11.80 7.86 5.30
CA LYS A 192 -11.50 6.45 5.11
C LYS A 192 -10.04 6.19 5.48
N SER A 193 -9.82 5.28 6.42
CA SER A 193 -8.50 4.69 6.66
C SER A 193 -8.53 3.17 6.45
N LYS A 194 -7.36 2.55 6.32
CA LYS A 194 -7.23 1.09 6.12
C LYS A 194 -7.91 0.28 7.22
N ASN A 195 -7.87 0.76 8.46
CA ASN A 195 -8.46 0.06 9.61
C ASN A 195 -9.94 0.40 9.83
N ASP A 196 -10.48 1.37 9.10
CA ASP A 196 -11.89 1.76 9.18
C ASP A 196 -12.73 0.89 8.24
N GLN A 197 -12.88 -0.38 8.62
CA GLN A 197 -13.62 -1.37 7.83
C GLN A 197 -15.09 -0.97 7.65
N LEU A 198 -15.67 -0.26 8.62
CA LEU A 198 -17.08 0.16 8.64
C LEU A 198 -17.30 1.56 8.05
N ARG A 199 -16.24 2.25 7.60
CA ARG A 199 -16.28 3.61 7.03
C ARG A 199 -16.96 4.64 7.93
N LYS A 200 -16.71 4.58 9.24
CA LYS A 200 -17.24 5.57 10.19
C LYS A 200 -16.55 6.92 10.03
N GLY A 201 -15.35 6.94 9.45
CA GLY A 201 -14.46 8.10 9.45
C GLY A 201 -13.83 8.32 10.82
N ASP A 202 -12.81 9.17 10.87
CA ASP A 202 -12.12 9.58 12.08
C ASP A 202 -11.79 11.08 12.03
N GLU A 203 -11.59 11.71 13.18
CA GLU A 203 -11.14 13.09 13.29
C GLU A 203 -9.79 13.14 14.01
N VAL A 204 -8.76 13.62 13.30
CA VAL A 204 -7.43 13.78 13.87
C VAL A 204 -7.24 15.24 14.30
N VAL A 205 -6.99 15.43 15.59
CA VAL A 205 -6.76 16.74 16.20
C VAL A 205 -5.26 16.95 16.38
N ILE A 206 -4.74 18.03 15.80
CA ILE A 206 -3.33 18.41 15.86
C ILE A 206 -3.22 19.76 16.57
N SER A 207 -2.50 19.80 17.69
CA SER A 207 -2.27 21.03 18.45
C SER A 207 -1.45 22.05 17.64
N GLN A 208 -1.85 23.32 17.72
CA GLN A 208 -1.10 24.43 17.14
C GLN A 208 -0.16 24.98 18.22
N LEU A 209 1.10 24.56 18.16
CA LEU A 209 2.18 25.11 18.97
C LEU A 209 2.87 26.26 18.21
N SER A 210 3.49 27.18 18.94
CA SER A 210 4.11 28.38 18.38
C SER A 210 5.54 28.13 17.88
N GLY A 211 5.78 28.36 16.57
CA GLY A 211 7.10 28.30 15.93
C GLY A 211 7.05 27.89 14.45
N PHE A 212 8.20 27.88 13.76
CA PHE A 212 8.28 27.66 12.30
C PHE A 212 8.20 26.19 11.87
N ALA A 213 8.40 25.23 12.78
CA ALA A 213 8.50 23.80 12.47
C ALA A 213 7.26 23.00 12.89
N PHE A 214 6.10 23.65 13.03
CA PHE A 214 4.88 23.00 13.51
C PHE A 214 3.94 22.60 12.36
N PRO A 215 3.25 21.44 12.47
CA PRO A 215 2.44 20.88 11.38
C PRO A 215 1.38 21.85 10.83
N VAL A 216 0.76 22.61 11.73
CA VAL A 216 -0.31 23.57 11.40
C VAL A 216 0.23 24.73 10.57
N GLU A 217 1.37 25.30 10.94
CA GLU A 217 1.97 26.45 10.24
C GLU A 217 2.57 26.06 8.89
N LEU A 218 3.21 24.88 8.81
CA LEU A 218 3.68 24.32 7.55
C LEU A 218 2.52 24.10 6.57
N LEU A 219 1.40 23.53 7.05
CA LEU A 219 0.23 23.34 6.20
C LEU A 219 -0.38 24.67 5.75
N LYS A 220 -0.50 25.66 6.64
CA LYS A 220 -0.97 27.00 6.26
C LYS A 220 -0.08 27.64 5.19
N ARG A 221 1.25 27.57 5.36
CA ARG A 221 2.23 28.07 4.38
C ARG A 221 2.06 27.39 3.03
N TYR A 222 1.92 26.06 3.03
CA TYR A 222 1.68 25.28 1.82
C TYR A 222 0.39 25.69 1.10
N LEU A 223 -0.72 25.80 1.83
CA LEU A 223 -2.02 26.21 1.27
C LEU A 223 -1.97 27.64 0.72
N ALA A 224 -1.26 28.56 1.38
CA ALA A 224 -1.08 29.92 0.93
C ALA A 224 -0.24 30.00 -0.35
N MET A 225 0.86 29.24 -0.43
CA MET A 225 1.73 29.19 -1.62
C MET A 225 0.98 28.79 -2.88
N PHE A 226 0.10 27.79 -2.79
CA PHE A 226 -0.71 27.32 -3.91
C PHE A 226 -2.09 28.00 -4.02
N LYS A 227 -2.37 28.98 -3.15
CA LYS A 227 -3.63 29.72 -3.10
C LYS A 227 -4.87 28.81 -3.08
N VAL A 228 -4.82 27.74 -2.29
CA VAL A 228 -5.90 26.74 -2.24
C VAL A 228 -7.11 27.33 -1.49
N PRO A 229 -8.28 27.48 -2.14
CA PRO A 229 -9.46 28.10 -1.53
C PRO A 229 -9.98 27.29 -0.32
N PRO A 230 -10.41 27.92 0.78
CA PRO A 230 -10.90 27.23 1.97
C PRO A 230 -12.07 26.27 1.75
N ASP A 231 -12.91 26.55 0.76
CA ASP A 231 -14.11 25.82 0.35
C ASP A 231 -13.84 24.75 -0.71
N SER A 232 -12.58 24.60 -1.15
CA SER A 232 -12.20 23.62 -2.17
C SER A 232 -12.45 22.18 -1.68
N LYS A 233 -13.06 21.37 -2.56
CA LYS A 233 -13.31 19.94 -2.35
C LYS A 233 -12.19 19.04 -2.88
N ASP A 234 -11.15 19.66 -3.44
CA ASP A 234 -10.00 18.99 -4.03
C ASP A 234 -9.04 18.45 -2.96
N VAL A 235 -8.27 17.43 -3.34
CA VAL A 235 -7.15 16.98 -2.50
C VAL A 235 -6.04 18.03 -2.47
N ILE A 236 -5.44 18.24 -1.30
CA ILE A 236 -4.43 19.30 -1.15
C ILE A 236 -3.05 18.89 -1.69
N PHE A 237 -2.68 17.61 -1.60
CA PHE A 237 -1.37 17.12 -2.02
C PHE A 237 -1.40 16.52 -3.43
N LYS A 238 -1.19 17.37 -4.43
CA LYS A 238 -1.16 17.00 -5.85
C LYS A 238 0.27 16.98 -6.44
N PRO A 239 0.48 16.32 -7.58
CA PRO A 239 1.66 16.56 -8.42
C PRO A 239 1.81 18.06 -8.73
N ILE A 240 3.05 18.55 -8.80
CA ILE A 240 3.37 19.95 -9.09
C ILE A 240 3.99 20.01 -10.49
N SER A 241 3.45 20.85 -11.36
CA SER A 241 4.05 21.20 -12.64
C SER A 241 4.85 22.50 -12.51
N LYS A 242 6.10 22.50 -12.98
CA LYS A 242 6.93 23.69 -13.10
C LYS A 242 6.75 24.31 -14.49
N GLY A 243 6.28 25.55 -14.54
CA GLY A 243 6.27 26.39 -15.74
C GLY A 243 7.36 27.47 -15.68
N LYS A 244 7.47 28.31 -16.72
CA LYS A 244 8.37 29.47 -16.71
C LYS A 244 7.96 30.42 -15.57
N GLY A 245 8.73 30.44 -14.49
CA GLY A 245 8.55 31.34 -13.34
C GLY A 245 7.36 31.03 -12.41
N SER A 246 6.64 29.92 -12.60
CA SER A 246 5.53 29.56 -11.69
C SER A 246 5.39 28.05 -11.48
N CYS A 247 5.00 27.65 -10.28
CA CYS A 247 4.62 26.28 -9.95
C CYS A 247 3.11 26.20 -9.74
N LYS A 248 2.46 25.16 -10.28
CA LYS A 248 1.02 24.95 -10.12
C LYS A 248 0.74 23.50 -9.73
N LEU A 249 -0.34 23.28 -8.98
CA LEU A 249 -0.88 21.94 -8.75
C LEU A 249 -1.51 21.44 -10.06
N VAL A 250 -1.20 20.21 -10.45
CA VAL A 250 -1.68 19.62 -11.70
C VAL A 250 -3.18 19.32 -11.60
N ALA A 251 -3.92 19.64 -12.66
CA ALA A 251 -5.26 19.09 -12.94
C ALA A 251 -5.10 17.90 -13.90
N PRO A 252 -5.78 16.75 -13.68
CA PRO A 252 -6.97 16.52 -12.86
C PRO A 252 -6.71 16.38 -11.35
N ASP A 253 -7.78 16.37 -10.55
CA ASP A 253 -7.75 16.16 -9.09
C ASP A 253 -7.25 14.75 -8.75
N LYS A 254 -5.92 14.62 -8.67
CA LYS A 254 -5.22 13.35 -8.45
C LYS A 254 -4.29 13.45 -7.25
N PRO A 255 -4.43 12.56 -6.25
CA PRO A 255 -3.52 12.52 -5.12
C PRO A 255 -2.11 12.10 -5.56
N ILE A 256 -1.10 12.55 -4.81
CA ILE A 256 0.28 12.11 -5.02
C ILE A 256 0.42 10.60 -4.82
N SER A 257 1.28 9.96 -5.63
CA SER A 257 1.53 8.52 -5.55
C SER A 257 2.51 8.18 -4.41
N TYR A 258 2.45 6.94 -3.95
CA TYR A 258 3.39 6.43 -2.92
C TYR A 258 4.85 6.55 -3.34
N SER A 259 5.17 6.28 -4.60
CA SER A 259 6.55 6.36 -5.09
C SER A 259 7.07 7.80 -5.10
N THR A 260 6.22 8.78 -5.45
CA THR A 260 6.58 10.20 -5.42
C THR A 260 6.80 10.72 -4.00
N PHE A 261 6.10 10.18 -3.00
CA PHE A 261 6.35 10.48 -1.58
C PHE A 261 7.57 9.73 -1.02
N ARG A 262 7.66 8.43 -1.24
CA ARG A 262 8.67 7.55 -0.64
C ARG A 262 10.08 7.87 -1.11
N ARG A 263 10.26 8.20 -2.40
CA ARG A 263 11.60 8.39 -2.98
C ARG A 263 12.32 9.60 -2.37
N PRO A 264 11.73 10.81 -2.31
CA PRO A 264 12.31 11.94 -1.60
C PRO A 264 12.48 11.65 -0.10
N PHE A 265 11.45 11.11 0.57
CA PHE A 265 11.51 10.82 2.00
C PHE A 265 12.72 9.96 2.38
N ARG A 266 12.96 8.88 1.59
CA ARG A 266 14.13 8.03 1.78
C ARG A 266 15.44 8.78 1.56
N LYS A 267 15.51 9.64 0.54
CA LYS A 267 16.70 10.43 0.22
C LYS A 267 17.02 11.43 1.35
N ASP A 268 15.99 12.09 1.88
CA ASP A 268 16.10 13.09 2.93
C ASP A 268 16.61 12.43 4.22
N LEU A 269 16.08 11.26 4.59
CA LEU A 269 16.55 10.48 5.74
C LEU A 269 17.98 9.94 5.55
N GLN A 270 18.31 9.44 4.36
CA GLN A 270 19.68 8.97 4.07
C GLN A 270 20.71 10.09 4.17
N SER A 271 20.33 11.32 3.81
CA SER A 271 21.19 12.51 3.98
C SER A 271 21.43 12.89 5.46
N LEU A 272 20.66 12.30 6.37
CA LEU A 272 20.79 12.43 7.82
C LEU A 272 21.51 11.23 8.46
N GLY A 273 21.90 10.22 7.67
CA GLY A 273 22.51 9.00 8.20
C GLY A 273 21.50 8.02 8.83
N VAL A 274 20.20 8.17 8.52
CA VAL A 274 19.09 7.31 8.97
C VAL A 274 18.65 6.34 7.87
#